data_AF-B1YC07-F1
#
_entry.id   AF-B1YC07-F1
#
_cell.length_a   1.000
_cell.length_b   1.000
_cell.length_c   1.000
_cell.angle_alpha   90.00
_cell.angle_beta   90.00
_cell.angle_gamma   90.00
#
_symmetry.space_group_name_H-M   'P 1'
#
loop_
_entity.id
_entity.type
_entity.pdbx_description
1 polymer ?
#
loop_
_entity_poly.entity_id
_entity_poly.type
_entity_poly.pdbx_seq_one_letter_code
_entity_poly.pdbx_strand_id
1 'polypeptide(L)' 'MASVYTVLGPHAYMLQRYGVSPNEDVRTAVDKLRLSAPHLARLLGELALRFSQ' A
#
# COMPACT_ATOMS: atom_id res chain seq x y z
N MET A 1 -1.67 -6.93 -10.63
CA MET A 1 -2.33 -6.60 -9.36
C MET A 1 -2.39 -5.08 -9.23
N ALA A 2 -3.29 -4.53 -8.41
CA ALA A 2 -3.47 -3.07 -8.31
C ALA A 2 -2.22 -2.40 -7.73
N SER A 3 -1.89 -1.20 -8.22
CA SER A 3 -0.83 -0.38 -7.63
C SER A 3 -1.32 0.30 -6.35
N VAL A 4 -0.40 0.73 -5.50
CA VAL A 4 -0.73 1.52 -4.31
C VAL A 4 -1.49 2.79 -4.68
N TYR A 5 -1.13 3.44 -5.80
CA TYR A 5 -1.83 4.62 -6.32
C TYR A 5 -3.26 4.30 -6.76
N THR A 6 -3.51 3.12 -7.34
CA THR A 6 -4.89 2.71 -7.67
C THR A 6 -5.75 2.60 -6.41
N VAL A 7 -5.19 2.11 -5.29
CA VAL A 7 -5.95 1.90 -4.04
C VAL A 7 -6.09 3.17 -3.20
N LEU A 8 -5.03 3.97 -3.08
CA LEU A 8 -4.96 5.13 -2.18
C LEU A 8 -5.03 6.48 -2.91
N GLY A 9 -4.95 6.49 -4.23
CA GLY A 9 -4.85 7.72 -5.02
C GLY A 9 -3.65 8.58 -4.59
N PRO A 10 -3.84 9.91 -4.46
CA PRO A 10 -2.78 10.83 -4.03
C PRO A 10 -2.15 10.49 -2.66
N HIS A 11 -2.87 9.79 -1.78
CA HIS A 11 -2.34 9.40 -0.48
C HIS A 11 -1.22 8.36 -0.59
N ALA A 12 -1.03 7.70 -1.73
CA ALA A 12 0.08 6.77 -1.94
C ALA A 12 1.46 7.41 -1.73
N TYR A 13 1.62 8.71 -2.02
CA TYR A 13 2.89 9.42 -1.84
C TYR A 13 3.34 9.50 -0.38
N MET A 14 2.41 9.45 0.59
CA MET A 14 2.77 9.47 2.00
C MET A 14 3.50 8.21 2.47
N LEU A 15 3.45 7.12 1.67
CA LEU A 15 4.12 5.87 1.96
C LEU A 15 5.59 5.83 1.49
N GLN A 16 6.04 6.84 0.74
CA GLN A 16 7.44 6.92 0.27
C GLN A 16 8.45 6.97 1.43
N ARG A 17 8.08 7.58 2.56
CA ARG A 17 8.91 7.58 3.79
C ARG A 17 9.15 6.18 4.37
N TYR A 18 8.38 5.18 3.95
CA TYR A 18 8.54 3.76 4.32
C TYR A 18 9.16 2.93 3.18
N GLY A 19 9.69 3.56 2.14
CA GLY A 19 10.31 2.88 1.00
C GLY A 19 9.31 2.28 0.00
N VAL A 20 8.04 2.67 0.08
CA VAL A 20 6.97 2.23 -0.84
C VAL A 20 6.80 3.26 -1.96
N SER A 21 6.81 2.81 -3.21
CA SER A 21 6.51 3.68 -4.36
C SER A 21 5.01 3.68 -4.66
N PRO A 22 4.39 4.81 -5.06
CA PRO A 22 2.97 4.85 -5.47
C PRO A 22 2.63 3.89 -6.61
N ASN A 23 3.57 3.66 -7.51
CA ASN A 23 3.39 2.76 -8.65
C ASN A 23 3.72 1.29 -8.32
N GLU A 24 4.16 1.02 -7.09
CA GLU A 24 4.48 -0.33 -6.65
C GLU A 24 3.21 -1.16 -6.49
N ASP A 25 3.37 -2.47 -6.67
CA ASP A 25 2.32 -3.45 -6.39
C ASP A 25 1.95 -3.45 -4.91
N VAL A 26 0.66 -3.59 -4.60
CA VAL A 26 0.17 -3.57 -3.22
C VAL A 26 0.77 -4.69 -2.35
N ARG A 27 0.98 -5.92 -2.84
CA ARG A 27 1.60 -6.97 -1.99
C ARG A 27 3.01 -6.57 -1.60
N THR A 28 3.79 -6.09 -2.56
CA THR A 28 5.16 -5.63 -2.30
C THR A 28 5.18 -4.48 -1.29
N ALA A 29 4.25 -3.52 -1.42
CA ALA A 29 4.09 -2.44 -0.46
C ALA A 29 3.72 -2.94 0.94
N VAL A 30 2.80 -3.91 1.05
CA VAL A 30 2.41 -4.51 2.33
C VAL A 30 3.59 -5.21 3.00
N ASP A 31 4.41 -5.97 2.27
CA ASP A 31 5.58 -6.63 2.84
C ASP A 31 6.64 -5.64 3.31
N LYS A 32 6.87 -4.53 2.59
CA LYS A 32 7.74 -3.44 3.06
C LYS A 32 7.21 -2.77 4.33
N LEU A 33 5.91 -2.51 4.38
CA LEU A 33 5.27 -1.85 5.52
C LEU A 33 5.22 -2.75 6.76
N ARG A 34 5.20 -4.09 6.62
CA ARG A 34 5.18 -5.01 7.77
C ARG A 34 6.34 -4.80 8.74
N LEU A 35 7.51 -4.42 8.22
CA LEU A 35 8.72 -4.22 9.03
C LEU A 35 8.73 -2.90 9.80
N SER A 36 8.15 -1.84 9.24
CA SER A 36 8.29 -0.47 9.77
C SER A 36 6.98 0.16 10.25
N ALA A 37 5.84 -0.25 9.68
CA ALA A 37 4.51 0.28 9.97
C ALA A 37 3.42 -0.80 9.76
N PRO A 38 3.34 -1.80 10.66
CA PRO A 38 2.44 -2.96 10.48
C PRO A 38 0.95 -2.58 10.45
N HIS A 39 0.56 -1.48 11.08
CA HIS A 39 -0.80 -0.94 11.01
C HIS A 39 -1.15 -0.41 9.61
N LEU A 40 -0.19 0.23 8.91
CA LEU A 40 -0.37 0.66 7.53
C LEU A 40 -0.40 -0.54 6.56
N ALA A 41 0.42 -1.56 6.82
CA ALA A 41 0.38 -2.81 6.06
C ALA A 41 -1.00 -3.46 6.13
N ARG A 42 -1.60 -3.51 7.34
CA ARG A 42 -2.94 -4.04 7.54
C ARG A 42 -4.00 -3.20 6.82
N LEU A 43 -3.98 -1.88 7.01
CA LEU A 43 -4.92 -0.97 6.36
C LEU A 43 -4.87 -1.09 4.83
N LEU A 44 -3.67 -1.06 4.24
CA LEU A 44 -3.49 -1.16 2.79
C LEU A 44 -4.00 -2.50 2.25
N GLY A 45 -3.76 -3.61 2.97
CA GLY A 45 -4.29 -4.91 2.62
C GLY A 45 -5.83 -4.96 2.66
N GLU A 46 -6.45 -4.40 3.70
CA GLU A 46 -7.92 -4.33 3.81
C GLU A 46 -8.55 -3.48 2.69
N LEU A 47 -7.93 -2.36 2.33
CA LEU A 47 -8.39 -1.49 1.24
C LEU A 47 -8.26 -2.16 -0.13
N ALA A 48 -7.16 -2.88 -0.37
CA ALA A 48 -6.94 -3.58 -1.63
C ALA A 48 -7.93 -4.72 -1.85
N LEU A 49 -8.35 -5.42 -0.79
CA LEU A 49 -9.43 -6.41 -0.87
C LEU A 49 -10.75 -5.78 -1.30
N ARG A 50 -11.06 -4.57 -0.81
CA ARG A 50 -12.28 -3.82 -1.17
C ARG A 50 -12.22 -3.29 -2.60
N PHE A 51 -11.03 -3.00 -3.11
CA PHE A 51 -10.84 -2.50 -4.48
C PHE A 51 -10.95 -3.59 -5.56
N SER A 52 -10.83 -4.87 -5.16
CA SER A 52 -10.94 -6.03 -6.08
C SER A 52 -12.35 -6.65 -6.10
N GLN A 53 -13.31 -6.08 -5.37
CA GLN A 53 -14.74 -6.41 -5.38
C GLN A 53 -15.46 -5.46 -6.34
#